data_AF-A0A257TID1-F1
#
_entry.id   AF-A0A257TID1-F1
#
_cell.length_a   1.000
_cell.length_b   1.000
_cell.length_c   1.000
_cell.angle_alpha   90.00
_cell.angle_beta   90.00
_cell.angle_gamma   90.00
#
_symmetry.space_group_name_H-M   'P 1'
#
loop_
_entity.id
_entity.type
_entity.pdbx_description
1 polymer ?
#
loop_
_entity_poly.entity_id
_entity_poly.type
_entity_poly.pdbx_seq_one_letter_code
_entity_poly.pdbx_strand_id
1 'polypeptide(L)'
;MNVANPYLKTPPRKARKFFLAYATANDAPNYLADFLNFRNMARLNPGVDRVLVYIAISCVRGVNATDLRAINGLRKMAADCPWLEVQEIIWKSNIGRDFSSVEACLQHMQKEAAAEDFIMVRNRSAYGPFSRSWYQSYVDQYMKFPKTGLVGSTINLVGHPKRPVPGQTAHVQTYVYLTQWQHLEDMCTAYPGAGCADRLDIINQGEIGLSRNILHRGLGISCLYWSDLFLTEENDASVEVPRTDIRVLAKDAPLPLRYRFGAYTYYPSVWWALMGWVVWLKIGRTVTP
;
A
#
# COMPACT_ATOMS: atom_id res chain seq x y z
N MET A 1 -27.88 -39.99 -21.26
CA MET A 1 -28.21 -38.70 -20.63
C MET A 1 -27.65 -38.73 -19.22
N ASN A 2 -26.56 -37.98 -18.95
CA ASN A 2 -25.99 -37.88 -17.60
C ASN A 2 -26.78 -36.84 -16.81
N VAL A 3 -27.52 -37.30 -15.80
CA VAL A 3 -28.27 -36.45 -14.88
C VAL A 3 -27.25 -35.86 -13.90
N ALA A 4 -26.93 -34.57 -14.07
CA ALA A 4 -26.04 -33.86 -13.16
C ALA A 4 -26.65 -33.84 -11.75
N ASN A 5 -25.85 -34.25 -10.75
CA ASN A 5 -26.24 -34.31 -9.36
C ASN A 5 -26.45 -32.89 -8.79
N PRO A 6 -27.67 -32.49 -8.38
CA PRO A 6 -27.98 -31.14 -7.90
C PRO A 6 -27.48 -30.85 -6.47
N TYR A 7 -26.69 -31.75 -5.87
CA TYR A 7 -26.23 -31.63 -4.47
C TYR A 7 -24.73 -31.49 -4.29
N LEU A 8 -23.99 -30.98 -5.28
CA LEU A 8 -22.68 -30.39 -5.01
C LEU A 8 -22.91 -29.05 -4.31
N LYS A 9 -23.12 -29.10 -2.99
CA LYS A 9 -23.02 -27.93 -2.12
C LYS A 9 -21.60 -27.40 -2.29
N THR A 10 -21.45 -26.36 -3.11
CA THR A 10 -20.21 -25.60 -3.19
C THR A 10 -19.84 -25.24 -1.75
N PRO A 11 -18.64 -25.63 -1.26
CA PRO A 11 -18.26 -25.32 0.11
C PRO A 11 -18.43 -23.81 0.34
N PRO A 12 -18.89 -23.39 1.53
CA PRO A 12 -19.08 -21.98 1.82
C PRO A 12 -17.78 -21.25 1.53
N ARG A 13 -17.85 -20.27 0.63
CA ARG A 13 -16.68 -19.49 0.24
C ARG A 13 -16.10 -18.88 1.50
N LYS A 14 -14.83 -19.19 1.80
CA LYS A 14 -14.12 -18.61 2.94
C LYS A 14 -14.23 -17.09 2.84
N ALA A 15 -14.54 -16.43 3.97
CA ALA A 15 -14.64 -14.98 3.99
C ALA A 15 -13.33 -14.36 3.49
N ARG A 16 -13.44 -13.41 2.56
CA ARG A 16 -12.29 -12.75 1.94
C ARG A 16 -11.54 -11.92 2.99
N LYS A 17 -10.21 -12.01 2.98
CA LYS A 17 -9.34 -11.20 3.83
C LYS A 17 -8.87 -9.93 3.12
N PHE A 18 -8.53 -8.93 3.93
CA PHE A 18 -8.00 -7.66 3.47
C PHE A 18 -6.68 -7.41 4.19
N PHE A 19 -5.58 -7.45 3.45
CA PHE A 19 -4.22 -7.30 3.94
C PHE A 19 -3.69 -5.89 3.69
N LEU A 20 -2.84 -5.40 4.59
CA LEU A 20 -2.07 -4.18 4.40
C LEU A 20 -0.58 -4.46 4.60
N ALA A 21 0.20 -4.40 3.52
CA ALA A 21 1.65 -4.35 3.60
C ALA A 21 2.10 -2.89 3.79
N TYR A 22 2.47 -2.54 5.00
CA TYR A 22 2.90 -1.20 5.36
C TYR A 22 4.44 -1.11 5.40
N ALA A 23 5.02 -0.43 4.42
CA ALA A 23 6.46 -0.24 4.28
C ALA A 23 6.92 1.07 4.95
N THR A 24 7.91 0.98 5.83
CA THR A 24 8.51 2.13 6.51
C THR A 24 10.02 1.94 6.75
N ALA A 25 10.65 2.91 7.39
CA ALA A 25 12.09 2.92 7.67
C ALA A 25 12.36 3.61 9.02
N ASN A 26 13.40 3.16 9.71
CA ASN A 26 13.84 3.76 10.98
C ASN A 26 14.78 4.97 10.79
N ASP A 27 14.71 5.66 9.65
CA ASP A 27 15.53 6.85 9.35
C ASP A 27 15.16 8.08 10.19
N ALA A 28 13.90 8.16 10.65
CA ALA A 28 13.41 9.19 11.55
C ALA A 28 13.36 8.67 12.99
N PRO A 29 13.82 9.44 13.99
CA PRO A 29 13.90 8.97 15.37
C PRO A 29 12.54 8.77 16.05
N ASN A 30 11.45 9.34 15.50
CA ASN A 30 10.15 9.41 16.17
C ASN A 30 8.98 8.78 15.40
N TYR A 31 9.20 8.21 14.21
CA TYR A 31 8.13 7.60 13.39
C TYR A 31 6.89 8.49 13.23
N LEU A 32 7.09 9.81 13.17
CA LEU A 32 5.96 10.75 13.22
C LEU A 32 4.98 10.52 12.06
N ALA A 33 5.50 10.31 10.85
CA ALA A 33 4.66 10.03 9.69
C ALA A 33 3.82 8.77 9.91
N ASP A 34 4.43 7.72 10.45
CA ASP A 34 3.76 6.44 10.74
C ASP A 34 2.69 6.60 11.83
N PHE A 35 3.00 7.34 12.90
CA PHE A 35 2.03 7.66 13.94
C PHE A 35 0.80 8.38 13.38
N LEU A 36 1.01 9.42 12.56
CA LEU A 36 -0.10 10.16 11.94
C LEU A 36 -0.92 9.29 10.99
N ASN A 37 -0.24 8.44 10.22
CA ASN A 37 -0.87 7.50 9.32
C ASN A 37 -1.74 6.47 10.06
N PHE A 38 -1.20 5.85 11.12
CA PHE A 38 -1.94 4.90 11.96
C PHE A 38 -3.10 5.57 12.69
N ARG A 39 -2.91 6.80 13.20
CA ARG A 39 -3.99 7.55 13.86
C ARG A 39 -5.16 7.78 12.94
N ASN A 40 -4.88 8.13 11.68
CA ASN A 40 -5.93 8.30 10.69
C ASN A 40 -6.59 6.98 10.30
N MET A 41 -5.84 5.89 10.13
CA MET A 41 -6.41 4.56 9.86
C MET A 41 -7.30 4.08 11.02
N ALA A 42 -6.90 4.34 12.26
CA ALA A 42 -7.67 3.95 13.45
C ALA A 42 -8.95 4.81 13.63
N ARG A 43 -8.95 6.05 13.13
CA ARG A 43 -10.11 6.96 13.21
C ARG A 43 -11.09 6.80 12.06
N LEU A 44 -10.59 6.50 10.87
CA LEU A 44 -11.37 6.46 9.64
C LEU A 44 -11.58 5.01 9.22
N ASN A 45 -12.81 4.53 9.40
CA ASN A 45 -13.19 3.17 9.04
C ASN A 45 -12.82 2.87 7.56
N PRO A 46 -12.20 1.70 7.27
CA PRO A 46 -11.69 1.35 5.95
C PRO A 46 -12.77 0.97 4.95
N GLY A 47 -14.01 0.73 5.39
CA GLY A 47 -15.12 0.25 4.58
C GLY A 47 -15.13 -1.27 4.38
N VAL A 48 -14.21 -1.99 5.03
CA VAL A 48 -14.11 -3.46 5.06
C VAL A 48 -14.13 -3.92 6.52
N ASP A 49 -14.46 -5.19 6.75
CA ASP A 49 -14.63 -5.74 8.11
C ASP A 49 -13.38 -5.61 8.97
N ARG A 50 -12.24 -6.07 8.45
CA ARG A 50 -10.96 -6.05 9.15
C ARG A 50 -9.79 -6.01 8.18
N VAL A 51 -8.79 -5.20 8.51
CA VAL A 51 -7.52 -5.09 7.78
C VAL A 51 -6.40 -5.72 8.60
N LEU A 52 -5.78 -6.76 8.05
CA LEU A 52 -4.64 -7.47 8.62
C LEU A 52 -3.34 -6.76 8.21
N VAL A 53 -2.69 -6.10 9.16
CA VAL A 53 -1.56 -5.21 8.91
C VAL A 53 -0.23 -5.92 9.17
N TYR A 54 0.64 -5.90 8.18
CA TYR A 54 2.03 -6.32 8.27
C TYR A 54 2.92 -5.10 8.10
N ILE A 55 3.80 -4.84 9.06
CA ILE A 55 4.66 -3.66 9.08
C ILE A 55 6.09 -4.10 8.81
N ALA A 56 6.62 -3.77 7.64
CA ALA A 56 8.02 -3.99 7.31
C ALA A 56 8.82 -2.70 7.50
N ILE A 57 9.90 -2.79 8.28
CA ILE A 57 10.73 -1.65 8.68
C ILE A 57 12.14 -1.85 8.12
N SER A 58 12.53 -0.96 7.21
CA SER A 58 13.90 -0.86 6.71
C SER A 58 14.84 -0.31 7.78
N CYS A 59 15.82 -1.12 8.19
CA CYS A 59 16.87 -0.75 9.12
C CYS A 59 17.93 0.11 8.39
N VAL A 60 17.73 1.42 8.38
CA VAL A 60 18.70 2.44 7.95
C VAL A 60 19.77 2.67 9.02
N ARG A 61 19.39 2.53 10.29
CA ARG A 61 20.27 2.56 11.46
C ARG A 61 20.00 1.37 12.39
N GLY A 62 20.84 1.20 13.41
CA GLY A 62 20.58 0.23 14.48
C GLY A 62 19.25 0.48 15.19
N VAL A 63 18.54 -0.60 15.52
CA VAL A 63 17.28 -0.58 16.27
C VAL A 63 17.58 -0.28 17.74
N ASN A 64 16.87 0.68 18.32
CA ASN A 64 17.02 1.07 19.72
C ASN A 64 15.68 1.07 20.47
N ALA A 65 15.72 1.38 21.77
CA ALA A 65 14.53 1.40 22.62
C ALA A 65 13.47 2.42 22.20
N THR A 66 13.85 3.49 21.50
CA THR A 66 12.88 4.47 20.96
C THR A 66 12.14 3.90 19.77
N ASP A 67 12.82 3.15 18.90
CA ASP A 67 12.17 2.41 17.80
C ASP A 67 11.14 1.42 18.35
N LEU A 68 11.53 0.58 19.31
CA LEU A 68 10.64 -0.41 19.92
C LEU A 68 9.42 0.24 20.58
N ARG A 69 9.62 1.35 21.29
CA ARG A 69 8.51 2.12 21.89
C ARG A 69 7.58 2.68 20.83
N ALA A 70 8.12 3.27 19.76
CA ALA A 70 7.30 3.82 18.69
C ALA A 70 6.43 2.74 18.04
N ILE A 71 7.02 1.59 17.69
CA ILE A 71 6.30 0.47 17.07
C ILE A 71 5.26 -0.14 18.02
N ASN A 72 5.58 -0.30 19.31
CA ASN A 72 4.59 -0.74 20.30
C ASN A 72 3.41 0.24 20.41
N GLY A 73 3.66 1.53 20.25
CA GLY A 73 2.61 2.56 20.17
C GLY A 73 1.70 2.36 18.97
N LEU A 74 2.27 2.08 17.79
CA LEU A 74 1.48 1.77 16.58
C LEU A 74 0.63 0.51 16.76
N ARG A 75 1.21 -0.55 17.35
CA ARG A 75 0.49 -1.80 17.66
C ARG A 75 -0.68 -1.57 18.62
N LYS A 76 -0.45 -0.82 19.71
CA LYS A 76 -1.51 -0.49 20.67
C LYS A 76 -2.64 0.31 20.00
N MET A 77 -2.28 1.30 19.19
CA MET A 77 -3.27 2.10 18.46
C MET A 77 -4.12 1.26 17.50
N ALA A 78 -3.52 0.27 16.84
CA ALA A 78 -4.28 -0.67 16.02
C ALA A 78 -5.16 -1.60 16.87
N ALA A 79 -4.65 -2.13 17.98
CA ALA A 79 -5.40 -3.02 18.87
C ALA A 79 -6.62 -2.34 19.53
N ASP A 80 -6.54 -1.03 19.77
CA ASP A 80 -7.66 -0.22 20.29
C ASP A 80 -8.74 0.07 19.20
N CYS A 81 -8.57 -0.46 17.99
CA CYS A 81 -9.44 -0.23 16.84
C CYS A 81 -10.05 -1.56 16.33
N PRO A 82 -11.39 -1.66 16.12
CA PRO A 82 -12.04 -2.93 15.80
C PRO A 82 -11.73 -3.47 14.39
N TRP A 83 -11.21 -2.63 13.49
CA TRP A 83 -10.96 -2.98 12.08
C TRP A 83 -9.48 -3.05 11.70
N LEU A 84 -8.54 -2.79 12.63
CA LEU A 84 -7.11 -2.94 12.37
C LEU A 84 -6.53 -4.03 13.25
N GLU A 85 -5.74 -4.92 12.67
CA GLU A 85 -5.04 -5.95 13.43
C GLU A 85 -3.60 -6.07 12.93
N VAL A 86 -2.63 -5.65 13.74
CA VAL A 86 -1.22 -5.81 13.39
C VAL A 86 -0.80 -7.25 13.64
N GLN A 87 -0.64 -8.00 12.54
CA GLN A 87 -0.19 -9.40 12.56
C GLN A 87 1.29 -9.48 12.90
N GLU A 88 2.11 -8.69 12.21
CA GLU A 88 3.57 -8.84 12.30
C GLU A 88 4.35 -7.54 12.10
N ILE A 89 5.50 -7.47 12.77
CA ILE A 89 6.53 -6.44 12.60
C ILE A 89 7.78 -7.13 12.07
N ILE A 90 8.23 -6.71 10.88
CA ILE A 90 9.34 -7.34 10.17
C ILE A 90 10.49 -6.33 10.06
N TRP A 91 11.61 -6.62 10.73
CA TRP A 91 12.84 -5.83 10.61
C TRP A 91 13.70 -6.42 9.51
N LYS A 92 14.14 -5.58 8.56
CA LYS A 92 14.93 -6.04 7.41
C LYS A 92 15.97 -5.01 6.99
N SER A 93 16.93 -5.42 6.14
CA SER A 93 17.98 -4.53 5.64
C SER A 93 17.40 -3.37 4.82
N ASN A 94 18.15 -2.27 4.65
CA ASN A 94 17.67 -1.15 3.82
C ASN A 94 17.79 -1.38 2.29
N ILE A 95 18.34 -2.52 1.85
CA ILE A 95 18.43 -2.89 0.42
C ILE A 95 17.01 -3.06 -0.13
N GLY A 96 16.73 -2.59 -1.35
CA GLY A 96 15.40 -2.62 -1.98
C GLY A 96 14.37 -1.66 -1.38
N ARG A 97 14.68 -1.01 -0.26
CA ARG A 97 13.85 0.01 0.41
C ARG A 97 12.40 -0.45 0.59
N ASP A 98 11.46 0.20 -0.07
CA ASP A 98 10.03 -0.09 0.05
C ASP A 98 9.68 -1.43 -0.62
N PHE A 99 10.34 -1.79 -1.72
CA PHE A 99 10.01 -2.98 -2.52
C PHE A 99 10.36 -4.29 -1.81
N SER A 100 11.53 -4.36 -1.17
CA SER A 100 11.86 -5.50 -0.30
C SER A 100 11.06 -5.50 1.01
N SER A 101 10.51 -4.34 1.43
CA SER A 101 9.53 -4.30 2.51
C SER A 101 8.22 -4.97 2.09
N VAL A 102 7.77 -4.76 0.84
CA VAL A 102 6.62 -5.49 0.28
C VAL A 102 6.90 -6.98 0.22
N GLU A 103 8.04 -7.38 -0.36
CA GLU A 103 8.45 -8.78 -0.44
C GLU A 103 8.40 -9.47 0.92
N ALA A 104 9.00 -8.85 1.94
CA ALA A 104 9.00 -9.37 3.29
C ALA A 104 7.57 -9.53 3.84
N CYS A 105 6.67 -8.56 3.63
CA CYS A 105 5.27 -8.71 4.00
C CYS A 105 4.59 -9.88 3.28
N LEU A 106 4.82 -10.04 1.97
CA LEU A 106 4.21 -11.12 1.17
C LEU A 106 4.65 -12.51 1.66
N GLN A 107 5.94 -12.70 1.97
CA GLN A 107 6.44 -13.97 2.51
C GLN A 107 5.73 -14.42 3.78
N HIS A 108 5.30 -13.45 4.60
CA HIS A 108 4.58 -13.72 5.82
C HIS A 108 3.08 -13.95 5.58
N MET A 109 2.47 -13.18 4.68
CA MET A 109 1.05 -13.33 4.28
C MET A 109 0.77 -14.67 3.56
N GLN A 110 1.74 -15.22 2.82
CA GLN A 110 1.59 -16.45 2.03
C GLN A 110 1.08 -17.64 2.86
N LYS A 111 1.36 -17.66 4.16
CA LYS A 111 0.93 -18.72 5.08
C LYS A 111 -0.59 -18.80 5.24
N GLU A 112 -1.31 -17.73 4.93
CA GLU A 112 -2.74 -17.63 5.24
C GLU A 112 -3.62 -16.97 4.19
N ALA A 113 -3.03 -16.38 3.15
CA ALA A 113 -3.74 -15.72 2.06
C ALA A 113 -4.34 -16.73 1.08
N ALA A 114 -5.54 -16.42 0.59
CA ALA A 114 -6.19 -17.10 -0.51
C ALA A 114 -6.11 -16.25 -1.78
N ALA A 115 -6.23 -16.88 -2.95
CA ALA A 115 -6.12 -16.25 -4.27
C ALA A 115 -6.95 -14.95 -4.41
N GLU A 116 -8.19 -14.95 -3.91
CA GLU A 116 -9.11 -13.81 -4.00
C GLU A 116 -8.94 -12.73 -2.93
N ASP A 117 -8.06 -12.93 -1.95
CA ASP A 117 -7.82 -11.95 -0.88
C ASP A 117 -7.17 -10.69 -1.45
N PHE A 118 -7.53 -9.54 -0.88
CA PHE A 118 -6.97 -8.27 -1.33
C PHE A 118 -5.75 -7.89 -0.51
N ILE A 119 -4.75 -7.33 -1.18
CA ILE A 119 -3.57 -6.76 -0.57
C ILE A 119 -3.49 -5.30 -0.98
N MET A 120 -3.56 -4.41 -0.01
CA MET A 120 -3.11 -3.05 -0.18
C MET A 120 -1.64 -2.95 0.23
N VAL A 121 -0.84 -2.34 -0.62
CA VAL A 121 0.54 -1.98 -0.30
C VAL A 121 0.59 -0.48 -0.10
N ARG A 122 1.31 -0.06 0.94
CA ARG A 122 1.42 1.34 1.32
C ARG A 122 2.80 1.65 1.86
N ASN A 123 3.46 2.64 1.29
CA ASN A 123 4.64 3.27 1.87
C ASN A 123 4.21 4.32 2.91
N ARG A 124 5.00 4.55 3.97
CA ARG A 124 4.81 5.66 4.91
C ARG A 124 4.66 7.04 4.27
N SER A 125 5.21 7.24 3.07
CA SER A 125 5.06 8.48 2.28
C SER A 125 3.68 8.65 1.64
N ALA A 126 2.86 7.60 1.62
CA ALA A 126 1.44 7.69 1.33
C ALA A 126 0.69 8.15 2.58
N TYR A 127 0.39 9.43 2.65
CA TYR A 127 -0.27 10.06 3.78
C TYR A 127 -1.78 9.82 3.77
N GLY A 128 -2.39 9.85 4.95
CA GLY A 128 -3.81 9.60 5.18
C GLY A 128 -4.03 8.33 6.02
N PRO A 129 -5.22 7.71 5.91
CA PRO A 129 -6.35 8.10 5.08
C PRO A 129 -6.93 9.48 5.45
N PHE A 130 -7.58 10.15 4.50
CA PHE A 130 -8.27 11.44 4.72
C PHE A 130 -9.79 11.35 4.57
N SER A 131 -10.30 10.18 4.21
CA SER A 131 -11.73 9.87 4.11
C SER A 131 -12.03 8.48 4.69
N ARG A 132 -13.31 8.24 5.03
CA ARG A 132 -13.80 6.89 5.34
C ARG A 132 -13.82 6.04 4.06
N SER A 133 -14.01 4.73 4.24
CA SER A 133 -14.07 3.75 3.14
C SER A 133 -12.80 3.71 2.29
N TRP A 134 -11.65 4.10 2.88
CA TRP A 134 -10.41 4.28 2.14
C TRP A 134 -9.86 2.99 1.53
N TYR A 135 -10.09 1.83 2.15
CA TYR A 135 -9.71 0.54 1.58
C TYR A 135 -10.75 0.10 0.55
N GLN A 136 -12.03 0.21 0.92
CA GLN A 136 -13.15 -0.17 0.06
C GLN A 136 -13.14 0.58 -1.28
N SER A 137 -12.77 1.87 -1.32
CA SER A 137 -12.67 2.61 -2.59
C SER A 137 -11.70 1.97 -3.59
N TYR A 138 -10.59 1.38 -3.12
CA TYR A 138 -9.67 0.66 -3.99
C TYR A 138 -10.24 -0.69 -4.44
N VAL A 139 -10.95 -1.38 -3.54
CA VAL A 139 -11.65 -2.63 -3.88
C VAL A 139 -12.72 -2.37 -4.94
N ASP A 140 -13.54 -1.32 -4.77
CA ASP A 140 -14.57 -0.93 -5.73
C ASP A 140 -13.96 -0.61 -7.09
N GLN A 141 -12.85 0.15 -7.11
CA GLN A 141 -12.14 0.45 -8.34
C GLN A 141 -11.52 -0.79 -8.99
N TYR A 142 -11.01 -1.74 -8.20
CA TYR A 142 -10.47 -3.00 -8.71
C TYR A 142 -11.57 -3.83 -9.39
N MET A 143 -12.74 -3.87 -8.75
CA MET A 143 -13.91 -4.63 -9.23
C MET A 143 -14.63 -3.95 -10.40
N LYS A 144 -14.39 -2.66 -10.65
CA LYS A 144 -15.05 -1.88 -11.72
C LYS A 144 -14.76 -2.42 -13.12
N PHE A 145 -13.53 -2.86 -13.37
CA PHE A 145 -13.13 -3.38 -14.69
C PHE A 145 -12.83 -4.88 -14.61
N PRO A 146 -13.30 -5.66 -15.59
CA PRO A 146 -12.91 -7.06 -15.68
C PRO A 146 -11.41 -7.15 -15.93
N LYS A 147 -10.76 -8.14 -15.30
CA LYS A 147 -9.31 -8.38 -15.42
C LYS A 147 -8.41 -7.25 -14.89
N THR A 148 -8.87 -6.43 -13.94
CA THR A 148 -7.95 -5.54 -13.21
C THR A 148 -6.94 -6.40 -12.44
N GLY A 149 -5.65 -6.11 -12.61
CA GLY A 149 -4.57 -6.70 -11.82
C GLY A 149 -3.95 -5.72 -10.82
N LEU A 150 -4.11 -4.41 -11.00
CA LEU A 150 -3.54 -3.41 -10.09
C LEU A 150 -4.36 -2.11 -10.06
N VAL A 151 -4.54 -1.55 -8.86
CA VAL A 151 -5.20 -0.25 -8.66
C VAL A 151 -4.32 0.68 -7.86
N GLY A 152 -4.00 1.85 -8.41
CA GLY A 152 -3.28 2.91 -7.70
C GLY A 152 -4.17 4.03 -7.17
N SER A 153 -3.61 4.92 -6.33
CA SER A 153 -4.18 6.27 -6.17
C SER A 153 -4.15 7.03 -7.50
N THR A 154 -3.03 6.90 -8.22
CA THR A 154 -2.71 7.65 -9.44
C THR A 154 -1.91 6.76 -10.40
N ILE A 155 -2.00 7.04 -11.70
CA ILE A 155 -1.16 6.45 -12.74
C ILE A 155 -0.27 7.54 -13.34
N ASN A 156 1.01 7.23 -13.49
CA ASN A 156 1.92 7.99 -14.33
C ASN A 156 1.88 7.42 -15.74
N LEU A 157 1.81 8.29 -16.75
CA LEU A 157 1.90 7.91 -18.17
C LEU A 157 3.23 8.31 -18.81
N VAL A 158 4.18 8.74 -17.99
CA VAL A 158 5.54 9.07 -18.41
C VAL A 158 6.50 8.25 -17.57
N GLY A 159 7.48 7.63 -18.24
CA GLY A 159 8.57 6.93 -17.59
C GLY A 159 9.50 7.93 -16.91
N HIS A 160 10.57 7.41 -16.29
CA HIS A 160 11.51 8.30 -15.61
C HIS A 160 12.24 9.22 -16.62
N PRO A 161 12.23 10.55 -16.45
CA PRO A 161 12.72 11.50 -17.46
C PRO A 161 14.20 11.35 -17.77
N LYS A 162 15.00 10.84 -16.81
CA LYS A 162 16.44 10.60 -16.99
C LYS A 162 16.78 9.28 -17.69
N ARG A 163 15.81 8.38 -17.89
CA ARG A 163 15.98 7.10 -18.61
C ARG A 163 14.68 6.80 -19.37
N PRO A 164 14.36 7.57 -20.43
CA PRO A 164 13.18 7.31 -21.23
C PRO A 164 13.30 5.94 -21.91
N VAL A 165 12.34 5.06 -21.67
CA VAL A 165 12.20 3.81 -22.42
C VAL A 165 11.18 4.08 -23.53
N PRO A 166 11.53 3.88 -24.81
CA PRO A 166 10.59 4.09 -25.91
C PRO A 166 9.33 3.22 -25.76
N GLY A 167 8.16 3.83 -25.92
CA GLY A 167 6.88 3.13 -26.07
C GLY A 167 6.21 2.60 -24.80
N GLN A 168 6.81 2.72 -23.61
CA GLN A 168 6.25 2.10 -22.40
C GLN A 168 6.46 2.95 -21.16
N THR A 169 5.37 3.51 -20.63
CA THR A 169 5.46 4.49 -19.55
C THR A 169 4.31 4.47 -18.55
N ALA A 170 3.20 3.80 -18.86
CA ALA A 170 2.08 3.71 -17.94
C ALA A 170 2.41 2.83 -16.75
N HIS A 171 2.35 3.39 -15.54
CA HIS A 171 2.55 2.65 -14.31
C HIS A 171 1.76 3.25 -13.17
N VAL A 172 1.29 2.38 -12.27
CA VAL A 172 0.75 2.80 -10.99
C VAL A 172 1.88 3.36 -10.14
N GLN A 173 1.64 4.52 -9.52
CA GLN A 173 2.61 5.05 -8.57
C GLN A 173 2.61 4.22 -7.28
N THR A 174 3.74 3.61 -6.94
CA THR A 174 3.80 2.53 -5.94
C THR A 174 3.82 3.00 -4.48
N TYR A 175 3.58 4.28 -4.20
CA TYR A 175 3.41 4.72 -2.82
C TYR A 175 2.15 4.12 -2.17
N VAL A 176 1.12 3.86 -2.97
CA VAL A 176 -0.04 3.06 -2.55
C VAL A 176 -0.69 2.38 -3.75
N TYR A 177 -0.98 1.10 -3.62
CA TYR A 177 -1.78 0.36 -4.59
C TYR A 177 -2.51 -0.82 -3.93
N LEU A 178 -3.46 -1.40 -4.66
CA LEU A 178 -4.20 -2.59 -4.28
C LEU A 178 -4.21 -3.61 -5.42
N THR A 179 -4.13 -4.88 -5.06
CA THR A 179 -4.25 -6.03 -5.95
C THR A 179 -4.85 -7.23 -5.20
N GLN A 180 -5.07 -8.35 -5.90
CA GLN A 180 -5.40 -9.63 -5.29
C GLN A 180 -4.15 -10.50 -5.11
N TRP A 181 -4.17 -11.37 -4.10
CA TRP A 181 -3.06 -12.27 -3.77
C TRP A 181 -2.57 -13.09 -4.95
N GLN A 182 -3.49 -13.65 -5.75
CA GLN A 182 -3.15 -14.45 -6.95
C GLN A 182 -2.24 -13.74 -7.96
N HIS A 183 -2.18 -12.40 -7.94
CA HIS A 183 -1.33 -11.63 -8.85
C HIS A 183 0.07 -11.35 -8.31
N LEU A 184 0.30 -11.58 -7.01
CA LEU A 184 1.60 -11.41 -6.36
C LEU A 184 2.21 -12.72 -5.84
N GLU A 185 1.46 -13.83 -5.85
CA GLU A 185 1.89 -15.11 -5.27
C GLU A 185 3.26 -15.57 -5.78
N ASP A 186 3.50 -15.46 -7.09
CA ASP A 186 4.77 -15.84 -7.71
C ASP A 186 5.91 -14.82 -7.50
N MET A 187 5.61 -13.68 -6.88
CA MET A 187 6.55 -12.61 -6.56
C MET A 187 6.98 -12.61 -5.08
N CYS A 188 6.54 -13.58 -4.27
CA CYS A 188 6.85 -13.61 -2.83
C CYS A 188 8.35 -13.67 -2.51
N THR A 189 9.17 -14.18 -3.42
CA THR A 189 10.63 -14.32 -3.23
C THR A 189 11.45 -13.61 -4.31
N ALA A 190 10.79 -12.86 -5.18
CA ALA A 190 11.41 -12.17 -6.31
C ALA A 190 10.63 -10.90 -6.63
N TYR A 191 10.31 -10.11 -5.61
CA TYR A 191 9.49 -8.93 -5.79
C TYR A 191 10.24 -7.89 -6.64
N PRO A 192 9.64 -7.29 -7.68
CA PRO A 192 10.32 -6.34 -8.53
C PRO A 192 10.96 -5.20 -7.73
N GLY A 193 12.27 -4.97 -7.91
CA GLY A 193 13.02 -3.93 -7.19
C GLY A 193 13.53 -4.30 -5.79
N ALA A 194 13.21 -5.49 -5.24
CA ALA A 194 13.63 -5.88 -3.89
C ALA A 194 15.15 -6.03 -3.72
N GLY A 195 15.87 -6.42 -4.77
CA GLY A 195 17.33 -6.51 -4.77
C GLY A 195 18.06 -5.21 -5.14
N CYS A 196 17.35 -4.15 -5.53
CA CYS A 196 17.97 -2.95 -6.07
C CYS A 196 18.56 -2.06 -4.96
N ALA A 197 19.81 -1.62 -5.15
CA ALA A 197 20.45 -0.62 -4.30
C ALA A 197 20.35 0.80 -4.88
N ASP A 198 20.42 0.93 -6.21
CA ASP A 198 20.34 2.23 -6.89
C ASP A 198 18.91 2.75 -6.96
N ARG A 199 18.75 4.06 -6.75
CA ARG A 199 17.43 4.71 -6.70
C ARG A 199 16.70 4.68 -8.05
N LEU A 200 17.41 4.83 -9.18
CA LEU A 200 16.75 4.76 -10.49
C LEU A 200 16.32 3.33 -10.79
N ASP A 201 17.14 2.34 -10.43
CA ASP A 201 16.79 0.94 -10.64
C ASP A 201 15.59 0.52 -9.79
N ILE A 202 15.46 1.05 -8.57
CA ILE A 202 14.27 0.89 -7.74
C ILE A 202 12.99 1.39 -8.45
N ILE A 203 13.05 2.53 -9.15
CA ILE A 203 11.89 3.06 -9.88
C ILE A 203 11.60 2.21 -11.12
N ASN A 204 12.64 1.91 -11.92
CA ASN A 204 12.47 1.21 -13.18
C ASN A 204 12.09 -0.25 -12.99
N GLN A 205 12.79 -0.97 -12.11
CA GLN A 205 12.55 -2.39 -11.86
C GLN A 205 11.41 -2.59 -10.86
N GLY A 206 11.27 -1.72 -9.86
CA GLY A 206 10.21 -1.83 -8.87
C GLY A 206 8.88 -1.30 -9.38
N GLU A 207 8.74 0.02 -9.47
CA GLU A 207 7.47 0.69 -9.77
C GLU A 207 6.96 0.40 -11.19
N ILE A 208 7.82 0.64 -12.19
CA ILE A 208 7.48 0.38 -13.58
C ILE A 208 7.41 -1.13 -13.84
N GLY A 209 8.41 -1.88 -13.36
CA GLY A 209 8.49 -3.33 -13.55
C GLY A 209 7.28 -4.09 -13.00
N LEU A 210 6.75 -3.72 -11.83
CA LEU A 210 5.51 -4.30 -11.30
C LEU A 210 4.32 -4.08 -12.25
N SER A 211 4.10 -2.84 -12.68
CA SER A 211 2.97 -2.50 -13.56
C SER A 211 3.09 -3.23 -14.90
N ARG A 212 4.30 -3.29 -15.47
CA ARG A 212 4.57 -4.04 -16.71
C ARG A 212 4.31 -5.53 -16.55
N ASN A 213 4.74 -6.12 -15.44
CA ASN A 213 4.53 -7.54 -15.19
C ASN A 213 3.03 -7.88 -15.16
N ILE A 214 2.22 -7.03 -14.51
CA ILE A 214 0.75 -7.16 -14.53
C ILE A 214 0.19 -7.05 -15.95
N LEU A 215 0.59 -6.03 -16.71
CA LEU A 215 0.11 -5.83 -18.09
C LEU A 215 0.45 -7.02 -19.00
N HIS A 216 1.68 -7.54 -18.93
CA HIS A 216 2.14 -8.69 -19.71
C HIS A 216 1.40 -10.01 -19.39
N ARG A 217 0.69 -10.08 -18.26
CA ARG A 217 -0.20 -11.21 -17.93
C ARG A 217 -1.60 -11.07 -18.57
N GLY A 218 -1.81 -10.06 -19.40
CA GLY A 218 -3.13 -9.75 -19.99
C GLY A 218 -4.12 -9.16 -19.00
N LEU A 219 -3.62 -8.58 -17.90
CA LEU A 219 -4.40 -7.85 -16.90
C LEU A 219 -4.27 -6.35 -17.14
N GLY A 220 -5.21 -5.58 -16.58
CA GLY A 220 -5.17 -4.12 -16.67
C GLY A 220 -4.81 -3.43 -15.36
N ILE A 221 -4.47 -2.14 -15.46
CA ILE A 221 -4.24 -1.24 -14.34
C ILE A 221 -5.24 -0.08 -14.37
N SER A 222 -5.70 0.37 -13.20
CA SER A 222 -6.54 1.56 -13.06
C SER A 222 -6.15 2.39 -11.84
N CYS A 223 -6.81 3.53 -11.64
CA CYS A 223 -6.57 4.37 -10.46
C CYS A 223 -7.80 5.14 -10.01
N LEU A 224 -7.78 5.61 -8.76
CA LEU A 224 -8.87 6.40 -8.21
C LEU A 224 -8.96 7.80 -8.82
N TYR A 225 -7.84 8.43 -9.17
CA TYR A 225 -7.84 9.80 -9.70
C TYR A 225 -8.57 9.92 -11.05
N TRP A 226 -8.31 8.97 -11.96
CA TRP A 226 -9.05 8.81 -13.20
C TRP A 226 -9.84 7.51 -13.13
N SER A 227 -10.94 7.51 -12.36
CA SER A 227 -11.69 6.30 -12.06
C SER A 227 -12.23 5.56 -13.30
N ASP A 228 -12.39 6.25 -14.43
CA ASP A 228 -12.85 5.69 -15.71
C ASP A 228 -11.69 5.21 -16.61
N LEU A 229 -10.44 5.45 -16.22
CA LEU A 229 -9.26 5.03 -16.96
C LEU A 229 -8.90 3.58 -16.63
N PHE A 230 -8.86 2.75 -17.66
CA PHE A 230 -8.39 1.37 -17.60
C PHE A 230 -7.35 1.13 -18.69
N LEU A 231 -6.14 0.79 -18.27
CA LEU A 231 -5.01 0.56 -19.17
C LEU A 231 -4.67 -0.92 -19.23
N THR A 232 -4.35 -1.37 -20.42
CA THR A 232 -4.00 -2.72 -20.84
C THR A 232 -2.74 -2.62 -21.70
N GLU A 233 -2.13 -3.76 -22.04
CA GLU A 233 -0.94 -3.75 -22.88
C GLU A 233 -1.21 -3.12 -24.27
N GLU A 234 -2.44 -3.20 -24.77
CA GLU A 234 -2.82 -2.70 -26.09
C GLU A 234 -3.10 -1.19 -26.14
N ASN A 235 -3.34 -0.54 -24.99
CA ASN A 235 -3.77 0.87 -24.94
C ASN A 235 -2.99 1.73 -23.93
N ASP A 236 -1.86 1.23 -23.40
CA ASP A 236 -1.03 1.92 -22.42
C ASP A 236 -0.41 3.24 -22.93
N ALA A 237 -0.32 3.41 -24.25
CA ALA A 237 0.26 4.58 -24.92
C ALA A 237 -0.75 5.45 -25.69
N SER A 238 -1.99 4.99 -25.85
CA SER A 238 -2.98 5.61 -26.77
C SER A 238 -3.91 6.63 -26.14
N VAL A 239 -3.85 6.81 -24.81
CA VAL A 239 -4.83 7.66 -24.12
C VAL A 239 -4.44 9.14 -24.19
N GLU A 240 -5.41 10.00 -24.53
CA GLU A 240 -5.36 11.48 -24.51
C GLU A 240 -5.19 12.07 -23.09
N VAL A 241 -4.36 11.45 -22.26
CA VAL A 241 -4.17 11.87 -20.88
C VAL A 241 -2.87 12.69 -20.80
N PRO A 242 -2.85 13.77 -19.99
CA PRO A 242 -1.70 14.66 -19.91
C PRO A 242 -0.40 13.91 -19.59
N ARG A 243 0.62 14.10 -20.43
CA ARG A 243 1.99 13.55 -20.23
C ARG A 243 2.79 14.30 -19.14
N THR A 244 2.11 15.01 -18.25
CA THR A 244 2.72 15.72 -17.13
C THR A 244 2.75 14.84 -15.89
N ASP A 245 3.65 15.13 -14.94
CA ASP A 245 3.71 14.39 -13.68
C ASP A 245 2.38 14.55 -12.92
N ILE A 246 1.67 13.44 -12.76
CA ILE A 246 0.34 13.39 -12.15
C ILE A 246 0.35 13.87 -10.71
N ARG A 247 1.51 13.84 -10.02
CA ARG A 247 1.64 14.33 -8.64
C ARG A 247 1.38 15.82 -8.54
N VAL A 248 1.68 16.57 -9.60
CA VAL A 248 1.41 18.01 -9.67
C VAL A 248 -0.09 18.26 -9.84
N LEU A 249 -0.73 17.48 -10.72
CA LEU A 249 -2.16 17.63 -11.04
C LEU A 249 -3.06 17.13 -9.90
N ALA A 250 -2.73 16.00 -9.29
CA ALA A 250 -3.53 15.35 -8.26
C ALA A 250 -3.34 15.95 -6.85
N LYS A 251 -2.61 17.06 -6.72
CA LYS A 251 -2.26 17.65 -5.42
C LYS A 251 -3.49 17.93 -4.55
N ASP A 252 -4.55 18.44 -5.17
CA ASP A 252 -5.78 18.85 -4.49
C ASP A 252 -6.93 17.85 -4.70
N ALA A 253 -6.63 16.70 -5.30
CA ALA A 253 -7.61 15.65 -5.53
C ALA A 253 -8.12 15.08 -4.20
N PRO A 254 -9.43 14.76 -4.09
CA PRO A 254 -10.04 14.18 -2.89
C PRO A 254 -9.70 12.69 -2.72
N LEU A 255 -8.45 12.30 -2.96
CA LEU A 255 -8.00 10.91 -2.81
C LEU A 255 -7.94 10.52 -1.32
N PRO A 256 -8.34 9.29 -0.96
CA PRO A 256 -8.23 8.79 0.41
C PRO A 256 -6.79 8.79 0.92
N LEU A 257 -5.84 8.43 0.05
CA LEU A 257 -4.40 8.36 0.34
C LEU A 257 -3.63 9.23 -0.65
N ARG A 258 -2.69 10.04 -0.16
CA ARG A 258 -2.01 11.09 -0.95
C ARG A 258 -0.50 11.06 -0.77
N TYR A 259 0.25 11.52 -1.78
CA TYR A 259 1.73 11.54 -1.75
C TYR A 259 2.35 12.70 -0.95
N ARG A 260 1.60 13.75 -0.56
CA ARG A 260 2.18 14.99 0.01
C ARG A 260 1.86 15.23 1.50
N PHE A 261 2.91 15.48 2.29
CA PHE A 261 2.84 15.70 3.75
C PHE A 261 2.06 16.98 4.13
N GLY A 262 2.03 17.96 3.23
CA GLY A 262 1.37 19.25 3.46
C GLY A 262 -0.11 19.13 3.86
N ALA A 263 -0.77 18.01 3.55
CA ALA A 263 -2.11 17.74 4.06
C ALA A 263 -2.18 17.72 5.61
N TYR A 264 -1.13 17.24 6.29
CA TYR A 264 -1.09 17.24 7.77
C TYR A 264 -0.83 18.62 8.37
N THR A 265 -0.13 19.52 7.67
CA THR A 265 0.14 20.87 8.19
C THR A 265 -1.10 21.76 8.26
N TYR A 266 -2.17 21.41 7.55
CA TYR A 266 -3.44 22.15 7.58
C TYR A 266 -4.38 21.74 8.72
N TYR A 267 -4.02 20.75 9.56
CA TYR A 267 -4.85 20.31 10.67
C TYR A 267 -4.23 20.72 12.02
N PRO A 268 -4.77 21.71 12.74
CA PRO A 268 -4.30 22.09 14.08
C PRO A 268 -4.26 20.91 15.06
N SER A 269 -5.12 19.90 14.85
CA SER A 269 -5.16 18.66 15.63
C SER A 269 -3.92 17.77 15.45
N VAL A 270 -3.08 18.02 14.44
CA VAL A 270 -1.79 17.36 14.24
C VAL A 270 -0.76 17.89 15.23
N TRP A 271 -0.77 19.18 15.55
CA TRP A 271 0.11 19.78 16.56
C TRP A 271 -0.18 19.24 17.97
N TRP A 272 -1.46 19.07 18.31
CA TRP A 272 -1.84 18.42 19.57
C TRP A 272 -1.46 16.93 19.61
N ALA A 273 -1.62 16.21 18.49
CA ALA A 273 -1.15 14.84 18.37
C ALA A 273 0.37 14.74 18.50
N LEU A 274 1.09 15.69 17.91
CA LEU A 274 2.55 15.81 17.98
C LEU A 274 3.00 15.96 19.42
N MET A 275 2.40 16.91 20.16
CA MET A 275 2.70 17.11 21.57
C MET A 275 2.37 15.85 22.38
N GLY A 276 1.19 15.25 22.14
CA GLY A 276 0.79 14.00 22.79
C GLY A 276 1.76 12.85 22.53
N TRP A 277 2.22 12.69 21.28
CA TRP A 277 3.16 11.65 20.88
C TRP A 277 4.55 11.83 21.49
N VAL A 278 5.08 13.06 21.47
CA VAL A 278 6.36 13.39 22.08
C VAL A 278 6.31 13.18 23.60
N VAL A 279 5.22 13.62 24.24
CA VAL A 279 4.98 13.39 25.66
C VAL A 279 4.89 11.89 25.95
N TRP A 280 4.14 11.13 25.16
CA TRP A 280 4.01 9.69 25.31
C TRP A 280 5.35 8.96 25.19
N LEU A 281 6.14 9.27 24.15
CA LEU A 281 7.48 8.72 23.96
C LEU A 281 8.44 9.06 25.11
N LYS A 282 8.30 10.24 25.74
CA LYS A 282 9.18 10.67 26.84
C LYS A 282 8.76 10.11 28.19
N ILE A 283 7.46 10.08 28.48
CA ILE A 283 6.94 9.75 29.82
C ILE A 283 6.83 8.23 30.01
N GLY A 284 6.73 7.43 28.94
CA GLY A 284 6.77 5.97 29.06
C GLY A 284 5.69 5.39 29.98
N ARG A 285 4.58 6.10 30.18
CA ARG A 285 3.49 5.62 31.04
C ARG A 285 2.94 4.34 30.43
N THR A 286 3.15 3.24 31.14
CA THR A 286 2.26 2.08 31.14
C THR A 286 0.86 2.62 31.39
N VAL A 287 0.10 2.84 30.32
CA VAL A 287 -1.35 3.04 30.42
C VAL A 287 -1.88 1.65 30.81
N THR A 288 -2.00 1.44 32.12
CA THR A 288 -2.83 0.39 32.70
C THR A 288 -4.24 0.50 32.11
N PRO A 289 -4.91 -0.65 31.90
CA PRO A 289 -6.17 -0.75 31.17
C PRO A 289 -7.28 0.14 31.73
#